data_AF-A0A7Y1T900-F1
#
_entry.id   AF-A0A7Y1T900-F1
#
_cell.length_a   1.000
_cell.length_b   1.000
_cell.length_c   1.000
_cell.angle_alpha   90.00
_cell.angle_beta   90.00
_cell.angle_gamma   90.00
#
_symmetry.space_group_name_H-M   'P 1'
#
loop_
_entity.id
_entity.type
_entity.pdbx_description
1 polymer ?
#
loop_
_entity_poly.entity_id
_entity_poly.type
_entity_poly.pdbx_seq_one_letter_code
_entity_poly.pdbx_strand_id
1 'polypeptide(L)'
;MLHYTDQIPGEFSPDCAAVRDVQEESRLILFGAKQTNYEAVLFVSRNKVLKEMLYSEFEAVLDGVVGEPEFCGETCHAVFLKIDMRLNILGMVFFIIDFDEQGGADRRWNLPLGQMLDHAPASHTLNGSAIRISCRSQCSIAAQQEYLWEPNLTDGGGVLPMLASCIK
;
A
#
# COMPACT_ATOMS: atom_id res chain seq x y z
N MET A 1 -24.97 11.91 -65.47
CA MET A 1 -26.27 12.61 -65.51
C MET A 1 -27.34 11.55 -65.74
N LEU A 2 -28.47 11.66 -65.02
CA LEU A 2 -29.61 10.72 -64.88
C LEU A 2 -29.46 9.76 -63.69
N HIS A 3 -29.86 10.12 -62.46
CA HIS A 3 -31.22 10.30 -61.88
C HIS A 3 -31.91 8.97 -61.46
N TYR A 4 -31.78 8.70 -60.16
CA TYR A 4 -32.77 8.27 -59.15
C TYR A 4 -34.22 7.98 -59.57
N THR A 5 -34.75 6.82 -59.12
CA THR A 5 -36.08 6.56 -58.52
C THR A 5 -36.03 5.15 -57.92
N ASP A 6 -35.99 4.96 -56.60
CA ASP A 6 -37.12 4.96 -55.66
C ASP A 6 -38.23 3.93 -55.99
N GLN A 7 -38.27 2.84 -55.22
CA GLN A 7 -39.48 2.05 -55.01
C GLN A 7 -39.40 1.27 -53.69
N ILE A 8 -40.17 1.74 -52.71
CA ILE A 8 -40.66 1.04 -51.50
C ILE A 8 -42.10 0.56 -51.85
N PRO A 9 -42.66 -0.56 -51.34
CA PRO A 9 -43.20 -0.69 -49.96
C PRO A 9 -42.91 -2.09 -49.36
N GLY A 10 -42.69 -2.24 -48.04
CA GLY A 10 -43.72 -2.31 -47.00
C GLY A 10 -44.12 -3.78 -46.75
N GLU A 11 -43.98 -4.28 -45.52
CA GLU A 11 -44.98 -5.10 -44.80
C GLU A 11 -44.45 -5.82 -43.52
N PHE A 12 -45.26 -5.67 -42.46
CA PHE A 12 -45.51 -6.57 -41.32
C PHE A 12 -44.52 -6.74 -40.13
N SER A 13 -45.00 -6.28 -38.97
CA SER A 13 -44.64 -6.61 -37.57
C SER A 13 -45.03 -8.08 -37.22
N PRO A 14 -44.81 -8.67 -36.01
CA PRO A 14 -44.09 -8.24 -34.80
C PRO A 14 -43.15 -9.32 -34.17
N ASP A 15 -42.46 -8.96 -33.09
CA ASP A 15 -41.94 -9.81 -31.99
C ASP A 15 -41.04 -11.03 -32.27
N CYS A 16 -39.74 -10.89 -31.98
CA CYS A 16 -39.01 -11.91 -31.22
C CYS A 16 -37.74 -11.32 -30.60
N ALA A 17 -37.84 -10.99 -29.31
CA ALA A 17 -36.83 -11.10 -28.28
C ALA A 17 -35.32 -11.07 -28.63
N ALA A 18 -34.63 -10.23 -27.86
CA ALA A 18 -33.24 -10.36 -27.42
C ALA A 18 -32.14 -9.95 -28.41
N VAL A 19 -31.70 -8.70 -28.28
CA VAL A 19 -30.32 -8.42 -27.84
C VAL A 19 -30.32 -7.18 -26.97
N ARG A 20 -29.90 -7.39 -25.72
CA ARG A 20 -29.83 -6.41 -24.66
C ARG A 20 -28.74 -5.38 -24.96
N ASP A 21 -29.09 -4.12 -24.77
CA ASP A 21 -28.44 -3.22 -23.81
C ASP A 21 -26.93 -3.41 -23.59
N VAL A 22 -26.14 -2.52 -24.19
CA VAL A 22 -24.88 -2.05 -23.59
C VAL A 22 -24.82 -0.54 -23.82
N GLN A 23 -25.66 0.19 -23.06
CA GLN A 23 -25.41 1.58 -22.69
C GLN A 23 -23.99 1.66 -22.08
N GLU A 24 -23.11 2.48 -22.64
CA GLU A 24 -22.91 3.86 -22.19
C GLU A 24 -22.53 4.02 -20.71
N GLU A 25 -21.67 3.15 -20.17
CA GLU A 25 -20.94 3.43 -18.94
C GLU A 25 -19.51 2.89 -19.02
N SER A 26 -18.53 3.77 -19.27
CA SER A 26 -17.14 3.68 -18.78
C SER A 26 -16.25 4.72 -19.48
N ARG A 27 -16.64 5.99 -19.42
CA ARG A 27 -15.74 7.13 -19.73
C ARG A 27 -15.15 7.75 -18.46
N LEU A 28 -14.94 6.95 -17.42
CA LEU A 28 -14.37 7.43 -16.16
C LEU A 28 -13.40 6.42 -15.52
N ILE A 29 -12.28 6.11 -16.17
CA ILE A 29 -11.06 5.73 -15.46
C ILE A 29 -9.87 6.38 -16.19
N LEU A 30 -9.70 7.70 -16.03
CA LEU A 30 -8.44 8.38 -16.38
C LEU A 30 -7.85 9.23 -15.24
N PHE A 31 -8.55 9.51 -14.13
CA PHE A 31 -7.92 10.16 -12.97
C PHE A 31 -8.54 9.64 -11.68
N GLY A 32 -7.77 8.87 -10.93
CA GLY A 32 -8.16 8.32 -9.64
C GLY A 32 -8.09 6.80 -9.63
N ALA A 33 -6.88 6.25 -9.51
CA ALA A 33 -6.76 5.04 -8.70
C ALA A 33 -7.29 5.46 -7.32
N LYS A 34 -8.55 5.11 -7.02
CA LYS A 34 -9.12 5.35 -5.70
C LYS A 34 -8.18 4.61 -4.74
N GLN A 35 -7.33 5.34 -4.01
CA GLN A 35 -6.55 4.73 -2.93
C GLN A 35 -7.57 4.24 -1.92
N THR A 36 -7.95 2.96 -2.02
CA THR A 36 -8.86 2.29 -1.10
C THR A 36 -8.10 1.72 0.10
N ASN A 37 -6.88 2.20 0.33
CA ASN A 37 -5.99 1.73 1.37
C ASN A 37 -5.37 2.93 2.07
N TYR A 38 -5.20 2.82 3.37
CA TYR A 38 -4.41 3.72 4.20
C TYR A 38 -2.99 3.19 4.31
N GLU A 39 -2.04 4.12 4.40
CA GLU A 39 -0.62 3.82 4.51
C GLU A 39 -0.07 4.53 5.74
N ALA A 40 0.67 3.79 6.56
CA ALA A 40 1.18 4.27 7.84
C ALA A 40 2.58 3.72 8.12
N VAL A 41 3.33 4.43 8.95
CA VAL A 41 4.65 4.01 9.44
C VAL A 41 4.63 3.98 10.95
N LEU A 42 5.07 2.86 11.52
CA LEU A 42 5.20 2.67 12.96
C LEU A 42 6.65 2.44 13.31
N PHE A 43 7.18 3.28 14.21
CA PHE A 43 8.49 3.11 14.81
C PHE A 43 8.37 2.17 16.00
N VAL A 44 9.17 1.12 16.02
CA VAL A 44 9.09 0.03 17.00
C VAL A 44 10.43 -0.17 17.70
N SER A 45 10.38 -0.49 18.99
CA SER A 45 11.55 -0.88 19.77
C SER A 45 11.16 -1.88 20.84
N ARG A 46 11.92 -2.98 20.96
CA ARG A 46 11.73 -4.04 21.98
C ARG A 46 10.26 -4.42 22.20
N ASN A 47 9.52 -4.66 21.11
CA ASN A 47 8.10 -5.07 21.09
C ASN A 47 7.12 -3.98 21.57
N LYS A 48 7.50 -2.71 21.48
CA LYS A 48 6.63 -1.56 21.75
C LYS A 48 6.64 -0.61 20.54
N VAL A 49 5.48 -0.06 20.20
CA VAL A 49 5.40 1.09 19.30
C VAL A 49 5.88 2.33 20.05
N LEU A 50 6.92 2.97 19.53
CA LEU A 50 7.42 4.25 20.03
C LEU A 50 6.56 5.39 19.49
N LYS A 51 6.28 5.36 18.18
CA LYS A 51 5.52 6.39 17.47
C LYS A 51 4.83 5.78 16.26
N GLU A 52 3.66 6.33 15.92
CA GLU A 52 2.91 6.02 14.71
C GLU A 52 2.62 7.32 13.97
N MET A 53 2.66 7.27 12.63
CA MET A 53 2.35 8.40 11.76
C MET A 53 1.84 7.90 10.41
N LEU A 54 1.11 8.75 9.69
CA LEU A 54 0.70 8.46 8.32
C LEU A 54 1.93 8.42 7.40
N TYR A 55 1.84 7.66 6.32
CA TYR A 55 2.93 7.61 5.35
C TYR A 55 3.26 8.99 4.78
N SER A 56 2.25 9.83 4.54
CA SER A 56 2.45 11.22 4.09
C SER A 56 3.18 12.10 5.12
N GLU A 57 3.03 11.83 6.41
CA GLU A 57 3.78 12.53 7.46
C GLU A 57 5.24 12.07 7.45
N PHE A 58 5.46 10.76 7.29
CA PHE A 58 6.80 10.21 7.13
C PHE A 58 7.50 10.73 5.87
N GLU A 59 6.80 10.88 4.75
CA GLU A 59 7.34 11.51 3.53
C GLU A 59 7.80 12.94 3.80
N ALA A 60 7.03 13.73 4.58
CA ALA A 60 7.44 15.07 4.97
C ALA A 60 8.72 15.08 5.84
N VAL A 61 8.93 14.04 6.64
CA VAL A 61 10.16 13.84 7.41
C VAL A 61 11.35 13.50 6.49
N LEU A 62 11.14 12.63 5.49
CA LEU A 62 12.16 12.29 4.48
C LEU A 62 12.58 13.50 3.64
N ASP A 63 11.62 14.36 3.28
CA ASP A 63 11.87 15.60 2.54
C ASP A 63 12.56 16.68 3.41
N GLY A 64 12.64 16.46 4.73
CA GLY A 64 13.22 17.39 5.69
C GLY A 64 12.34 18.62 5.95
N VAL A 65 11.04 18.53 5.64
CA VAL A 65 10.04 19.56 5.97
C VAL A 65 9.71 19.53 7.46
N VAL A 66 9.71 18.33 8.05
CA VAL A 66 9.48 18.08 9.48
C VAL A 66 10.65 17.31 10.05
N GLY A 67 11.14 17.71 11.24
CA GLY A 67 12.15 16.97 11.98
C GLY A 67 11.52 16.14 13.09
N GLU A 68 12.15 15.02 13.43
CA GLU A 68 11.75 14.11 14.49
C GLU A 68 12.75 14.17 15.65
N PRO A 69 12.61 15.14 16.57
CA PRO A 69 13.58 15.33 17.66
C PRO A 69 13.62 14.15 18.63
N GLU A 70 12.57 13.33 18.66
CA GLU A 70 12.48 12.11 19.46
C GLU A 70 13.46 11.03 18.99
N PHE A 71 13.97 11.14 17.75
CA PHE A 71 14.88 10.17 17.14
C PHE A 71 16.26 10.75 16.82
N CYS A 72 16.59 11.94 17.32
CA CYS A 72 17.89 12.59 17.10
C CYS A 72 19.08 11.66 17.35
N GLY A 73 19.89 11.40 16.31
CA GLY A 73 21.08 10.57 16.38
C GLY A 73 20.82 9.08 16.64
N GLU A 74 19.60 8.60 16.42
CA GLU A 74 19.22 7.21 16.62
C GLU A 74 18.99 6.46 15.30
N THR A 75 19.29 5.17 15.31
CA THR A 75 18.89 4.21 14.28
C THR A 75 17.57 3.58 14.71
N CYS A 76 16.48 3.89 14.00
CA CYS A 76 15.15 3.44 14.36
C CYS A 76 14.72 2.24 13.53
N HIS A 77 14.05 1.28 14.17
CA HIS A 77 13.36 0.20 13.47
C HIS A 77 11.93 0.66 13.18
N ALA A 78 11.53 0.58 11.92
CA ALA A 78 10.22 1.02 11.46
C ALA A 78 9.50 -0.08 10.68
N VAL A 79 8.18 0.05 10.63
CA VAL A 79 7.28 -0.85 9.92
C VAL A 79 6.31 0.00 9.10
N PHE A 80 6.40 -0.13 7.78
CA PHE A 80 5.39 0.39 6.87
C PHE A 80 4.21 -0.57 6.83
N LEU A 81 2.99 -0.05 6.94
CA LEU A 81 1.75 -0.81 6.87
C LEU A 81 0.87 -0.30 5.73
N LYS A 82 0.25 -1.25 5.03
CA LYS A 82 -0.85 -0.98 4.09
C LYS A 82 -2.12 -1.58 4.66
N ILE A 83 -3.14 -0.77 4.83
CA ILE A 83 -4.36 -1.08 5.56
C ILE A 83 -5.55 -0.84 4.63
N ASP A 84 -6.55 -1.69 4.59
CA ASP A 84 -7.76 -1.46 3.77
C ASP A 84 -8.74 -0.47 4.43
N MET A 85 -9.80 -0.09 3.71
CA MET A 85 -10.88 0.77 4.25
C MET A 85 -11.63 0.17 5.45
N ARG A 86 -11.45 -1.11 5.74
CA ARG A 86 -12.05 -1.82 6.87
C ARG A 86 -11.06 -2.01 8.02
N LEU A 87 -9.93 -1.30 8.00
CA LEU A 87 -8.86 -1.35 8.99
C LEU A 87 -8.18 -2.73 9.11
N ASN A 88 -8.22 -3.54 8.06
CA ASN A 88 -7.44 -4.78 7.98
C ASN A 88 -6.06 -4.49 7.41
N ILE A 89 -5.02 -4.97 8.08
CA ILE A 89 -3.66 -4.93 7.54
C ILE A 89 -3.60 -5.87 6.33
N LEU A 90 -3.25 -5.31 5.16
CA LEU A 90 -3.01 -6.05 3.93
C LEU A 90 -1.57 -6.55 3.83
N GLY A 91 -0.64 -5.79 4.42
CA GLY A 91 0.75 -6.19 4.50
C GLY A 91 1.65 -5.15 5.14
N MET A 92 2.92 -5.52 5.28
CA MET A 92 3.91 -4.75 6.01
C MET A 92 5.34 -4.89 5.46
N VAL A 93 6.13 -3.82 5.57
CA VAL A 93 7.56 -3.80 5.21
C VAL A 93 8.37 -3.36 6.42
N PHE A 94 9.36 -4.17 6.79
CA PHE A 94 10.20 -3.96 7.96
C PHE A 94 11.54 -3.32 7.55
N PHE A 95 11.73 -2.04 7.89
CA PHE A 95 12.91 -1.29 7.48
C PHE A 95 13.57 -0.58 8.66
N ILE A 96 14.83 -0.20 8.47
CA ILE A 96 15.63 0.61 9.37
C ILE A 96 15.82 1.97 8.71
N ILE A 97 15.80 3.02 9.51
CA ILE A 97 16.14 4.37 9.09
C ILE A 97 16.98 5.06 10.15
N ASP A 98 18.01 5.78 9.70
CA ASP A 98 18.89 6.57 10.55
C ASP A 98 18.40 8.02 10.58
N PHE A 99 18.49 8.63 11.76
CA PHE A 99 18.22 10.05 11.97
C PHE A 99 19.50 10.78 12.37
N ASP A 100 19.68 11.98 11.84
CA ASP A 100 20.81 12.84 12.18
C ASP A 100 20.62 13.51 13.56
N GLU A 101 21.64 14.23 14.03
CA GLU A 101 21.62 14.91 15.33
C GLU A 101 20.53 16.00 15.44
N GLN A 102 19.97 16.45 14.32
CA GLN A 102 18.91 17.46 14.24
C GLN A 102 17.52 16.83 14.12
N GLY A 103 17.43 15.48 14.09
CA GLY A 103 16.18 14.75 13.93
C GLY A 103 15.72 14.66 12.47
N GLY A 104 16.60 15.00 11.51
CA GLY A 104 16.37 14.79 10.09
C GLY A 104 16.60 13.33 9.72
N ALA A 105 15.70 12.75 8.92
CA ALA A 105 15.92 11.41 8.38
C ALA A 105 17.09 11.38 7.38
N ASP A 106 17.79 10.25 7.28
CA ASP A 106 18.86 10.06 6.30
C ASP A 106 18.35 10.26 4.87
N ARG A 107 18.84 11.30 4.20
CA ARG A 107 18.50 11.64 2.81
C ARG A 107 18.90 10.58 1.79
N ARG A 108 19.79 9.65 2.14
CA ARG A 108 20.17 8.54 1.28
C ARG A 108 19.14 7.42 1.30
N TRP A 109 18.25 7.43 2.29
CA TRP A 109 17.19 6.46 2.40
C TRP A 109 16.15 6.68 1.29
N ASN A 110 15.92 5.66 0.46
CA ASN A 110 15.01 5.73 -0.68
C ASN A 110 14.43 4.35 -1.02
N LEU A 111 13.80 3.70 -0.04
CA LEU A 111 13.17 2.40 -0.28
C LEU A 111 11.76 2.58 -0.88
N PRO A 112 11.44 1.90 -2.00
CA PRO A 112 10.11 1.95 -2.60
C PRO A 112 9.13 1.03 -1.86
N LEU A 113 8.78 1.39 -0.62
CA LEU A 113 8.01 0.55 0.31
C LEU A 113 6.73 -0.03 -0.29
N GLY A 114 5.95 0.80 -1.00
CA GLY A 114 4.71 0.36 -1.66
C GLY A 114 4.97 -0.72 -2.73
N GLN A 115 5.95 -0.52 -3.59
CA GLN A 115 6.30 -1.50 -4.64
C GLN A 115 6.85 -2.78 -4.04
N MET A 116 7.70 -2.68 -3.01
CA MET A 116 8.21 -3.84 -2.29
C MET A 116 7.06 -4.68 -1.72
N LEU A 117 6.04 -4.03 -1.14
CA LEU A 117 4.91 -4.74 -0.58
C LEU A 117 3.98 -5.35 -1.63
N ASP A 118 3.82 -4.69 -2.78
CA ASP A 118 3.00 -5.20 -3.87
C ASP A 118 3.59 -6.48 -4.50
N HIS A 119 4.92 -6.63 -4.46
CA HIS A 119 5.64 -7.83 -4.92
C HIS A 119 5.99 -8.83 -3.81
N ALA A 120 5.74 -8.49 -2.55
CA ALA A 120 6.05 -9.34 -1.42
C ALA A 120 5.16 -10.60 -1.38
N PRO A 121 5.72 -11.76 -1.00
CA PRO A 121 4.92 -12.97 -0.82
C PRO A 121 3.95 -12.82 0.36
N ALA A 122 2.76 -13.39 0.23
CA ALA A 122 1.88 -13.61 1.37
C ALA A 122 2.47 -14.75 2.21
N SER A 123 2.94 -14.44 3.42
CA SER A 123 3.69 -15.40 4.25
C SER A 123 3.02 -15.73 5.57
N HIS A 124 2.22 -14.82 6.13
CA HIS A 124 1.57 -15.00 7.43
C HIS A 124 0.09 -14.64 7.36
N THR A 125 -0.68 -15.01 8.38
CA THR A 125 -2.10 -14.67 8.50
C THR A 125 -2.31 -13.80 9.73
N LEU A 126 -3.05 -12.70 9.58
CA LEU A 126 -3.40 -11.80 10.68
C LEU A 126 -4.91 -11.55 10.64
N ASN A 127 -5.59 -11.68 11.78
CA ASN A 127 -7.06 -11.55 11.89
C ASN A 127 -7.84 -12.40 10.86
N GLY A 128 -7.31 -13.58 10.49
CA GLY A 128 -7.92 -14.48 9.52
C GLY A 128 -7.69 -14.12 8.04
N SER A 129 -6.91 -13.08 7.75
CA SER A 129 -6.53 -12.67 6.39
C SER A 129 -5.04 -12.89 6.13
N ALA A 130 -4.69 -13.41 4.96
CA ALA A 130 -3.29 -13.55 4.57
C ALA A 130 -2.67 -12.17 4.35
N ILE A 131 -1.53 -11.92 4.98
CA ILE A 131 -0.79 -10.66 4.89
C ILE A 131 0.52 -10.84 4.14
N ARG A 132 0.87 -9.83 3.35
CA ARG A 132 2.17 -9.75 2.67
C ARG A 132 3.21 -9.18 3.60
N ILE A 133 4.40 -9.77 3.60
CA ILE A 133 5.51 -9.31 4.44
C ILE A 133 6.74 -9.15 3.57
N SER A 134 7.43 -8.01 3.71
CA SER A 134 8.79 -7.84 3.22
C SER A 134 9.72 -7.55 4.39
N CYS A 135 10.67 -8.45 4.62
CA CYS A 135 11.74 -8.34 5.60
C CYS A 135 13.07 -8.78 4.98
N ARG A 136 14.18 -8.65 5.71
CA ARG A 136 15.52 -8.94 5.19
C ARG A 136 15.65 -10.33 4.52
N SER A 137 15.08 -11.37 5.12
CA SER A 137 15.07 -12.75 4.58
C SER A 137 14.16 -12.94 3.36
N GLN A 138 13.16 -12.07 3.18
CA GLN A 138 12.15 -12.18 2.10
C GLN A 138 12.44 -11.24 0.92
N CYS A 139 13.45 -10.37 1.02
CA CYS A 139 13.85 -9.48 -0.06
C CYS A 139 14.88 -10.14 -0.98
N SER A 140 14.58 -10.22 -2.28
CA SER A 140 15.47 -10.82 -3.29
C SER A 140 16.63 -9.91 -3.73
N ILE A 141 16.64 -8.65 -3.33
CA ILE A 141 17.61 -7.63 -3.79
C ILE A 141 18.59 -7.30 -2.65
N ALA A 142 19.85 -7.72 -2.78
CA ALA A 142 20.87 -7.57 -1.74
C ALA A 142 21.09 -6.11 -1.29
N ALA A 143 21.05 -5.13 -2.20
CA ALA A 143 21.21 -3.71 -1.88
C ALA A 143 20.08 -3.15 -0.98
N GLN A 144 18.90 -3.76 -1.01
CA GLN A 144 17.77 -3.37 -0.16
C GLN A 144 17.82 -4.07 1.20
N GLN A 145 18.47 -5.25 1.29
CA GLN A 145 18.56 -6.02 2.53
C GLN A 145 19.29 -5.29 3.66
N GLU A 146 20.21 -4.38 3.35
CA GLU A 146 20.96 -3.61 4.36
C GLU A 146 20.05 -2.64 5.14
N TYR A 147 18.97 -2.18 4.51
CA TYR A 147 17.98 -1.29 5.11
C TYR A 147 16.77 -2.04 5.69
N LEU A 148 16.75 -3.38 5.60
CA LEU A 148 15.67 -4.21 6.14
C LEU A 148 16.15 -4.94 7.40
N TRP A 149 15.27 -5.05 8.37
CA TRP A 149 15.52 -5.87 9.55
C TRP A 149 14.69 -7.16 9.53
N GLU A 150 15.08 -8.13 10.34
CA GLU A 150 14.31 -9.36 10.56
C GLU A 150 13.46 -9.23 11.83
N PRO A 151 12.14 -9.07 11.69
CA PRO A 151 11.25 -9.11 12.84
C PRO A 151 11.07 -10.53 13.36
N ASN A 152 10.81 -10.64 14.66
CA ASN A 152 10.28 -11.86 15.23
C ASN A 152 8.77 -11.95 14.92
N LEU A 153 8.41 -12.85 14.01
CA LEU A 153 7.03 -13.04 13.51
C LEU A 153 6.26 -14.14 14.25
N THR A 154 6.72 -14.57 15.43
CA THR A 154 6.08 -15.67 16.17
C THR A 154 4.71 -15.24 16.75
N ASP A 155 3.67 -16.07 16.56
CA ASP A 155 2.26 -15.78 16.90
C ASP A 155 1.99 -15.49 18.39
N GLY A 156 2.88 -15.86 19.30
CA GLY A 156 2.65 -15.78 20.76
C GLY A 156 3.22 -14.56 21.49
N GLY A 157 3.97 -13.69 20.79
CA GLY A 157 4.62 -12.54 21.43
C GLY A 157 5.51 -11.70 20.50
N GLY A 158 5.45 -11.93 19.19
CA GLY A 158 6.19 -11.18 18.19
C GLY A 158 5.61 -9.81 17.87
N VAL A 159 6.14 -9.19 16.82
CA VAL A 159 5.71 -7.84 16.38
C VAL A 159 4.28 -7.83 15.82
N LEU A 160 3.81 -8.94 15.25
CA LEU A 160 2.50 -9.07 14.59
C LEU A 160 1.29 -8.77 15.51
N PRO A 161 1.12 -9.44 16.68
CA PRO A 161 0.00 -9.15 17.57
C PRO A 161 0.05 -7.73 18.13
N MET A 162 1.25 -7.17 18.33
CA MET A 162 1.42 -5.80 18.77
C MET A 162 0.90 -4.80 17.72
N LEU A 163 1.26 -4.95 16.45
CA LEU A 163 0.77 -4.10 15.36
C LEU A 163 -0.76 -4.21 15.19
N ALA A 164 -1.31 -5.42 15.30
CA ALA A 164 -2.75 -5.63 15.23
C ALA A 164 -3.52 -4.91 16.36
N SER A 165 -2.91 -4.74 17.54
CA SER A 165 -3.55 -4.08 18.67
C SER A 165 -3.58 -2.54 18.56
N CYS A 166 -2.71 -1.97 17.73
CA CYS A 166 -2.63 -0.52 17.49
C CYS A 166 -3.73 -0.03 16.54
N ILE A 167 -4.17 -0.87 15.60
CA ILE A 167 -5.22 -0.53 14.65
C ILE A 167 -6.57 -0.92 15.27
N LYS A 168 -7.39 0.07 15.63
CA LYS A 168 -8.72 -0.10 16.24
C LYS A 168 -9.80 0.64 15.47
#